data_AF-A0A1M3J3I5-F1
#
_entry.id   AF-A0A1M3J3I5-F1
#
_cell.length_a   1.000
_cell.length_b   1.000
_cell.length_c   1.000
_cell.angle_alpha   90.00
_cell.angle_beta   90.00
_cell.angle_gamma   90.00
#
_symmetry.space_group_name_H-M   'P 1'
#
loop_
_entity.id
_entity.type
_entity.pdbx_description
1 polymer ?
#
loop_
_entity_poly.entity_id
_entity_poly.type
_entity_poly.pdbx_seq_one_letter_code
_entity_poly.pdbx_strand_id
1 'polypeptide(L)'
;MMNLHSYILKYNMYNKLYTRVILILIIILNTIRSEVLFAEESFYKRRAEGWHWYEERKIQKDKKEDEQKKKDLHPPKVITPTQILKLYRQELERKLQLAMLFPTLENVKNYQELQKDLMGRSQLFSERWMQSIYLNPHLDFTSKYPINQIGRHTYIDEEKKVKSAKLKALSNTYGFFFFFKGDCPYCHTFAPIVKRFAARYDWTVKAISLDGGKLKEYPKPLLDNGIAERLTITQVPALIAVNPKTQEMLPISYGLTSEDEMETRILTLIGKS
;
A
#
# COMPACT_ATOMS: atom_id res chain seq x y z
N MET A 1 10.19 -103.29 -50.00
CA MET A 1 10.53 -102.16 -49.10
C MET A 1 10.09 -100.87 -49.79
N MET A 2 9.03 -100.25 -49.28
CA MET A 2 8.39 -99.05 -49.85
C MET A 2 9.19 -97.80 -49.45
N ASN A 3 9.58 -97.02 -50.45
CA ASN A 3 10.55 -95.93 -50.30
C ASN A 3 9.82 -94.63 -49.89
N LEU A 4 10.03 -94.20 -48.64
CA LEU A 4 9.36 -93.08 -47.94
C LEU A 4 9.68 -91.68 -48.53
N HIS A 5 10.49 -91.61 -49.60
CA HIS A 5 11.05 -90.36 -50.11
C HIS A 5 10.15 -89.63 -51.14
N SER A 6 9.15 -90.30 -51.75
CA SER A 6 8.30 -89.67 -52.77
C SER A 6 7.08 -88.91 -52.22
N TYR A 7 6.68 -89.17 -50.96
CA TYR A 7 5.52 -88.50 -50.34
C TYR A 7 5.85 -87.10 -49.78
N ILE A 8 7.09 -86.87 -49.36
CA ILE A 8 7.50 -85.59 -48.72
C ILE A 8 7.59 -84.44 -49.73
N LEU A 9 7.94 -84.73 -51.00
CA LEU A 9 8.04 -83.71 -52.05
C LEU A 9 6.66 -83.22 -52.55
N LYS A 10 5.64 -84.09 -52.57
CA LYS A 10 4.26 -83.68 -52.95
C LYS A 10 3.59 -82.82 -51.87
N TYR A 11 3.85 -83.09 -50.59
CA TYR A 11 3.24 -82.35 -49.47
C TYR A 11 3.75 -80.90 -49.39
N ASN A 12 5.04 -80.68 -49.69
CA ASN A 12 5.65 -79.36 -49.63
C ASN A 12 5.30 -78.46 -50.83
N MET A 13 4.90 -79.05 -51.97
CA MET A 13 4.42 -78.31 -53.12
C MET A 13 2.94 -77.87 -52.98
N TYR A 14 2.10 -78.69 -52.36
CA TYR A 14 0.68 -78.38 -52.14
C TYR A 14 0.49 -77.23 -51.13
N ASN A 15 1.32 -77.19 -50.09
CA ASN A 15 1.26 -76.16 -49.04
C ASN A 15 1.78 -74.78 -49.52
N LYS A 16 2.73 -74.77 -50.47
CA LYS A 16 3.26 -73.55 -51.10
C LYS A 16 2.28 -72.94 -52.13
N LEU A 17 1.43 -73.76 -52.73
CA LEU A 17 0.35 -73.31 -53.62
C LEU A 17 -0.82 -72.73 -52.80
N TYR A 18 -1.23 -73.41 -51.73
CA TYR A 18 -2.32 -72.95 -50.85
C TYR A 18 -1.99 -71.63 -50.14
N THR A 19 -0.76 -71.46 -49.65
CA THR A 19 -0.32 -70.20 -49.02
C THR A 19 -0.28 -69.04 -50.01
N ARG A 20 0.09 -69.27 -51.29
CA ARG A 20 0.04 -68.24 -52.33
C ARG A 20 -1.39 -67.86 -52.72
N VAL A 21 -2.30 -68.83 -52.79
CA VAL A 21 -3.72 -68.58 -53.09
C VAL A 21 -4.40 -67.83 -51.94
N ILE A 22 -4.10 -68.16 -50.68
CA ILE A 22 -4.62 -67.45 -49.51
C ILE A 22 -4.08 -66.01 -49.44
N LEU A 23 -2.79 -65.78 -49.74
CA LEU A 23 -2.23 -64.43 -49.81
C LEU A 23 -2.87 -63.60 -50.93
N ILE A 24 -3.11 -64.19 -52.11
CA ILE A 24 -3.79 -63.50 -53.22
C ILE A 24 -5.26 -63.18 -52.85
N LEU A 25 -5.97 -64.09 -52.18
CA LEU A 25 -7.34 -63.84 -51.69
C LEU A 25 -7.39 -62.75 -50.62
N ILE A 26 -6.40 -62.67 -49.72
CA ILE A 26 -6.31 -61.62 -48.69
C ILE A 26 -5.98 -60.26 -49.34
N ILE A 27 -5.17 -60.23 -50.40
CA ILE A 27 -4.90 -59.00 -51.15
C ILE A 27 -6.16 -58.54 -51.90
N ILE A 28 -6.93 -59.46 -52.52
CA ILE A 28 -8.18 -59.15 -53.21
C ILE A 28 -9.29 -58.72 -52.23
N LEU A 29 -9.36 -59.30 -51.02
CA LEU A 29 -10.31 -58.84 -50.00
C LEU A 29 -9.95 -57.45 -49.44
N ASN A 30 -8.67 -57.06 -49.42
CA ASN A 30 -8.26 -55.72 -48.98
C ASN A 30 -8.42 -54.65 -50.05
N THR A 31 -8.44 -55.00 -51.35
CA THR A 31 -8.71 -54.01 -52.42
C THR A 31 -10.20 -53.68 -52.56
N ILE A 32 -11.11 -54.58 -52.15
CA ILE A 32 -12.57 -54.35 -52.18
C ILE A 32 -13.05 -53.50 -50.99
N ARG A 33 -12.23 -53.31 -49.95
CA ARG A 33 -12.55 -52.46 -48.77
C ARG A 33 -12.15 -50.99 -48.93
N SER A 34 -12.01 -50.52 -50.17
CA SER A 34 -11.92 -49.09 -50.46
C SER A 34 -13.36 -48.55 -50.55
N GLU A 35 -13.97 -48.27 -49.40
CA GLU A 35 -15.04 -47.28 -49.39
C GLU A 35 -14.45 -46.01 -49.98
N VAL A 36 -14.96 -45.64 -51.16
CA VAL A 36 -14.84 -44.28 -51.67
C VAL A 36 -15.62 -43.42 -50.68
N LEU A 37 -14.91 -42.96 -49.64
CA LEU A 37 -15.24 -41.72 -48.97
C LEU A 37 -15.27 -40.66 -50.08
N PHE A 38 -16.47 -40.42 -50.61
CA PHE A 38 -16.78 -39.16 -51.25
C PHE A 38 -16.47 -38.10 -50.21
N ALA A 39 -15.23 -37.61 -50.25
CA ALA A 39 -14.87 -36.36 -49.62
C ALA A 39 -15.91 -35.36 -50.10
N GLU A 40 -16.68 -34.84 -49.14
CA GLU A 40 -17.60 -33.74 -49.35
C GLU A 40 -16.99 -32.74 -50.34
N GLU A 41 -17.82 -32.34 -51.29
CA GLU A 41 -17.58 -31.44 -52.41
C GLU A 41 -17.17 -30.00 -52.01
N SER A 42 -16.55 -29.80 -50.84
CA SER A 42 -16.40 -28.50 -50.18
C SER A 42 -14.99 -27.91 -50.22
N PHE A 43 -13.94 -28.69 -50.54
CA PHE A 43 -12.57 -28.15 -50.48
C PHE A 43 -12.14 -27.44 -51.78
N TYR A 44 -12.33 -28.07 -52.95
CA TYR A 44 -11.83 -27.54 -54.23
C TYR A 44 -12.68 -26.41 -54.86
N LYS A 45 -13.90 -26.17 -54.34
CA LYS A 45 -14.74 -25.01 -54.71
C LYS A 45 -14.36 -23.73 -53.95
N ARG A 46 -13.59 -23.81 -52.86
CA ARG A 46 -13.16 -22.66 -52.03
C ARG A 46 -11.88 -21.99 -52.52
N ARG A 47 -11.80 -21.68 -53.81
CA ARG A 47 -10.59 -21.13 -54.45
C ARG A 47 -10.35 -19.63 -54.23
N ALA A 48 -11.13 -18.96 -53.39
CA ALA A 48 -11.03 -17.51 -53.17
C ALA A 48 -11.17 -17.06 -51.70
N GLU A 49 -11.01 -17.95 -50.72
CA GLU A 49 -10.98 -17.56 -49.31
C GLU A 49 -9.53 -17.22 -48.91
N GLY A 50 -9.18 -15.94 -49.04
CA GLY A 50 -7.88 -15.40 -48.63
C GLY A 50 -7.73 -15.29 -47.10
N TRP A 51 -6.49 -15.10 -46.65
CA TRP A 51 -6.05 -15.07 -45.23
C TRP A 51 -6.59 -13.90 -44.37
N HIS A 52 -7.74 -13.30 -44.69
CA HIS A 52 -8.18 -12.04 -44.07
C HIS A 52 -9.68 -11.84 -43.88
N TRP A 53 -10.47 -12.89 -43.65
CA TRP A 53 -11.91 -12.71 -43.37
C TRP A 53 -12.40 -13.64 -42.25
N TYR A 54 -13.05 -13.05 -41.25
CA TYR A 54 -13.78 -13.78 -40.22
C TYR A 54 -15.06 -14.36 -40.84
N GLU A 55 -15.06 -15.65 -41.17
CA GLU A 55 -16.32 -16.35 -41.44
C GLU A 55 -16.95 -16.78 -40.11
N GLU A 56 -18.16 -16.27 -39.83
CA GLU A 56 -18.96 -16.74 -38.72
C GLU A 56 -19.34 -18.21 -38.95
N ARG A 57 -18.67 -19.09 -38.22
CA ARG A 57 -18.98 -20.52 -38.20
C ARG A 57 -20.41 -20.68 -37.64
N LYS A 58 -21.40 -20.93 -38.51
CA LYS A 58 -22.75 -21.32 -38.07
C LYS A 58 -22.68 -22.73 -37.48
N ILE A 59 -22.44 -22.79 -36.17
CA ILE A 59 -22.56 -24.03 -35.40
C ILE A 59 -24.03 -24.47 -35.49
N GLN A 60 -24.30 -25.53 -36.25
CA GLN A 60 -25.59 -26.20 -36.21
C GLN A 60 -25.75 -26.79 -34.81
N LYS A 61 -26.63 -26.19 -34.00
CA LYS A 61 -27.03 -26.77 -32.72
C LYS A 61 -27.91 -27.98 -33.01
N ASP A 62 -27.36 -29.18 -32.83
CA ASP A 62 -28.14 -30.41 -32.76
C ASP A 62 -29.16 -30.29 -31.61
N LYS A 63 -30.41 -29.99 -31.98
CA LYS A 63 -31.50 -29.69 -31.05
C LYS A 63 -32.24 -30.93 -30.53
N LYS A 64 -31.63 -32.12 -30.53
CA LYS A 64 -32.37 -33.36 -30.23
C LYS A 64 -31.88 -34.23 -29.07
N GLU A 65 -30.91 -33.79 -28.27
CA GLU A 65 -30.54 -34.52 -27.03
C GLU A 65 -30.78 -33.76 -25.70
N ASP A 66 -31.20 -32.49 -25.75
CA ASP A 66 -31.32 -31.66 -24.53
C ASP A 66 -32.67 -31.73 -23.80
N GLU A 67 -33.64 -32.53 -24.24
CA GLU A 67 -34.96 -32.58 -23.58
C GLU A 67 -35.06 -33.57 -22.40
N GLN A 68 -34.04 -34.37 -22.11
CA GLN A 68 -34.08 -35.31 -20.97
C GLN A 68 -33.17 -34.96 -19.78
N LYS A 69 -32.50 -33.80 -19.78
CA LYS A 69 -31.77 -33.27 -18.61
C LYS A 69 -32.32 -31.94 -18.10
N LYS A 70 -33.63 -31.87 -17.85
CA LYS A 70 -34.21 -30.88 -16.91
C LYS A 70 -34.61 -31.59 -15.62
N LYS A 71 -33.61 -31.95 -14.81
CA LYS A 71 -33.79 -32.10 -13.36
C LYS A 71 -32.81 -31.16 -12.67
N ASP A 72 -33.38 -30.14 -12.04
CA ASP A 72 -32.84 -29.32 -10.96
C ASP A 72 -31.48 -28.66 -11.17
N LEU A 73 -31.42 -27.69 -12.09
CA LEU A 73 -30.45 -26.61 -11.97
C LEU A 73 -31.03 -25.56 -11.01
N HIS A 74 -30.81 -25.77 -9.71
CA HIS A 74 -30.90 -24.66 -8.76
C HIS A 74 -29.96 -23.54 -9.24
N PRO A 75 -30.38 -22.26 -9.19
CA PRO A 75 -29.47 -21.16 -9.52
C PRO A 75 -28.21 -21.28 -8.65
N PRO A 76 -26.99 -21.13 -9.23
CA PRO A 76 -25.77 -21.24 -8.47
C PRO A 76 -25.85 -20.25 -7.30
N LYS A 77 -25.67 -20.76 -6.08
CA LYS A 77 -25.74 -19.98 -4.85
C LYS A 77 -24.68 -18.88 -4.94
N VAL A 78 -25.09 -17.65 -5.24
CA VAL A 78 -24.15 -16.52 -5.41
C VAL A 78 -23.58 -16.17 -4.04
N ILE A 79 -22.35 -16.60 -3.78
CA ILE A 79 -21.65 -16.32 -2.52
C ILE A 79 -21.25 -14.84 -2.50
N THR A 80 -21.57 -14.12 -1.43
CA THR A 80 -21.21 -12.70 -1.31
C THR A 80 -19.71 -12.53 -1.00
N PRO A 81 -19.06 -11.41 -1.37
CA PRO A 81 -17.66 -11.15 -1.03
C PRO A 81 -17.35 -11.31 0.46
N THR A 82 -18.28 -10.90 1.32
CA THR A 82 -18.19 -11.05 2.78
C THR A 82 -18.17 -12.52 3.19
N GLN A 83 -18.99 -13.36 2.58
CA GLN A 83 -19.01 -14.81 2.84
C GLN A 83 -17.72 -15.47 2.36
N ILE A 84 -17.18 -15.07 1.21
CA ILE A 84 -15.89 -15.56 0.69
C ILE A 84 -14.77 -15.28 1.70
N LEU A 85 -14.66 -14.02 2.16
CA LEU A 85 -13.62 -13.63 3.10
C LEU A 85 -13.75 -14.35 4.46
N LYS A 86 -14.99 -14.59 4.91
CA LYS A 86 -15.25 -15.35 6.14
C LYS A 86 -14.75 -16.79 6.02
N LEU A 87 -15.09 -17.50 4.94
CA LEU A 87 -14.63 -18.86 4.69
C LEU A 87 -13.11 -18.93 4.59
N TYR A 88 -12.50 -17.96 3.91
CA TYR A 88 -11.05 -17.86 3.80
C TYR A 88 -10.36 -17.70 5.17
N ARG A 89 -10.87 -16.79 6.01
CA ARG A 89 -10.36 -16.60 7.38
C ARG A 89 -10.46 -17.88 8.21
N GLN A 90 -11.61 -18.55 8.15
CA GLN A 90 -11.84 -19.80 8.88
C GLN A 90 -10.85 -20.90 8.44
N GLU A 91 -10.58 -21.01 7.14
CA GLU A 91 -9.62 -22.00 6.64
C GLU A 91 -8.17 -21.68 7.04
N LEU A 92 -7.79 -20.39 7.04
CA LEU A 92 -6.49 -19.95 7.53
C LEU A 92 -6.31 -20.26 9.01
N GLU A 93 -7.29 -19.93 9.84
CA GLU A 93 -7.30 -20.24 11.28
C GLU A 93 -7.21 -21.75 11.52
N ARG A 94 -7.98 -22.56 10.76
CA ARG A 94 -7.96 -24.02 10.85
C ARG A 94 -6.57 -24.59 10.54
N LYS A 95 -5.93 -24.14 9.45
CA LYS A 95 -4.58 -24.59 9.08
C LYS A 95 -3.53 -24.15 10.10
N LEU A 96 -3.67 -22.93 10.65
CA LEU A 96 -2.81 -22.45 11.74
C LEU A 96 -2.94 -23.33 12.99
N GLN A 97 -4.16 -23.64 13.42
CA GLN A 97 -4.43 -24.51 14.58
C GLN A 97 -3.82 -25.90 14.38
N LEU A 98 -3.97 -26.50 13.19
CA LEU A 98 -3.34 -27.79 12.89
C LEU A 98 -1.82 -27.73 12.93
N ALA A 99 -1.21 -26.69 12.37
CA ALA A 99 0.24 -26.51 12.39
C ALA A 99 0.78 -26.30 13.82
N MET A 100 0.03 -25.62 14.70
CA MET A 100 0.42 -25.40 16.09
C MET A 100 0.26 -26.65 16.96
N LEU A 101 -0.88 -27.35 16.84
CA LEU A 101 -1.15 -28.54 17.65
C LEU A 101 -0.35 -29.77 17.16
N PHE A 102 -0.12 -29.86 15.85
CA PHE A 102 0.56 -30.99 15.21
C PHE A 102 1.62 -30.46 14.22
N PRO A 103 2.82 -30.09 14.68
CA PRO A 103 3.84 -29.41 13.88
C PRO A 103 4.59 -30.35 12.93
N THR A 104 3.87 -30.99 12.01
CA THR A 104 4.47 -31.74 10.89
C THR A 104 4.88 -30.79 9.77
N LEU A 105 5.91 -31.16 9.00
CA LEU A 105 6.36 -30.33 7.86
C LEU A 105 5.24 -30.05 6.87
N GLU A 106 4.35 -31.02 6.66
CA GLU A 106 3.20 -30.87 5.77
C GLU A 106 2.16 -29.88 6.31
N ASN A 107 1.83 -29.93 7.61
CA ASN A 107 0.88 -28.98 8.23
C ASN A 107 1.42 -27.55 8.19
N VAL A 108 2.71 -27.37 8.48
CA VAL A 108 3.38 -26.07 8.42
C VAL A 108 3.40 -25.54 6.98
N LYS A 109 3.78 -26.37 6.00
CA LYS A 109 3.76 -26.00 4.57
C LYS A 109 2.36 -25.58 4.11
N ASN A 110 1.34 -26.36 4.47
CA ASN A 110 -0.06 -26.06 4.13
C ASN A 110 -0.51 -24.69 4.64
N TYR A 111 -0.11 -24.33 5.87
CA TYR A 111 -0.36 -23.01 6.43
C TYR A 111 0.46 -21.92 5.70
N GLN A 112 1.75 -22.16 5.46
CA GLN A 112 2.64 -21.22 4.76
C GLN A 112 2.13 -20.87 3.35
N GLU A 113 1.61 -21.85 2.61
CA GLU A 113 1.02 -21.62 1.28
C GLU A 113 -0.19 -20.68 1.33
N LEU A 114 -1.09 -20.87 2.30
CA LEU A 114 -2.27 -20.02 2.45
C LEU A 114 -1.92 -18.63 3.01
N GLN A 115 -0.91 -18.54 3.88
CA GLN A 115 -0.35 -17.26 4.33
C GLN A 115 0.28 -16.50 3.15
N LYS A 116 1.01 -17.20 2.27
CA LYS A 116 1.58 -16.62 1.04
C LYS A 116 0.48 -16.09 0.12
N ASP A 117 -0.62 -16.82 -0.07
CA ASP A 117 -1.77 -16.34 -0.85
C ASP A 117 -2.37 -15.06 -0.25
N LEU A 118 -2.54 -15.01 1.08
CA LEU A 118 -3.04 -13.82 1.78
C LEU A 118 -2.13 -12.60 1.57
N MET A 119 -0.82 -12.80 1.68
CA MET A 119 0.15 -11.74 1.42
C MET A 119 0.07 -11.27 -0.05
N GLY A 120 -0.03 -12.20 -1.00
CA GLY A 120 -0.18 -11.88 -2.42
C GLY A 120 -1.44 -11.06 -2.73
N ARG A 121 -2.58 -11.42 -2.12
CA ARG A 121 -3.83 -10.63 -2.23
C ARG A 121 -3.67 -9.23 -1.65
N SER A 122 -2.96 -9.10 -0.53
CA SER A 122 -2.73 -7.80 0.12
C SER A 122 -1.82 -6.90 -0.71
N GLN A 123 -0.80 -7.49 -1.34
CA GLN A 123 0.06 -6.80 -2.30
C GLN A 123 -0.76 -6.31 -3.49
N LEU A 124 -1.54 -7.19 -4.13
CA LEU A 124 -2.37 -6.82 -5.27
C LEU A 124 -3.36 -5.69 -4.90
N PHE A 125 -4.00 -5.77 -3.72
CA PHE A 125 -4.88 -4.71 -3.24
C PHE A 125 -4.13 -3.38 -3.10
N SER A 126 -2.94 -3.39 -2.51
CA SER A 126 -2.11 -2.18 -2.35
C SER A 126 -1.70 -1.58 -3.70
N GLU A 127 -1.35 -2.41 -4.68
CA GLU A 127 -1.06 -1.96 -6.04
C GLU A 127 -2.28 -1.31 -6.70
N ARG A 128 -3.46 -1.95 -6.59
CA ARG A 128 -4.72 -1.41 -7.11
C ARG A 128 -5.16 -0.13 -6.40
N TRP A 129 -4.91 -0.03 -5.10
CA TRP A 129 -5.16 1.18 -4.33
C TRP A 129 -4.33 2.35 -4.85
N MET A 130 -3.03 2.15 -5.05
CA MET A 130 -2.15 3.19 -5.60
C MET A 130 -2.55 3.59 -7.02
N GLN A 131 -2.88 2.61 -7.88
CA GLN A 131 -3.42 2.89 -9.21
C GLN A 131 -4.71 3.71 -9.14
N SER A 132 -5.59 3.40 -8.19
CA SER A 132 -6.83 4.16 -7.96
C SER A 132 -6.53 5.60 -7.56
N ILE A 133 -5.55 5.85 -6.69
CA ILE A 133 -5.13 7.21 -6.33
C ILE A 133 -4.65 7.98 -7.57
N TYR A 134 -3.81 7.37 -8.41
CA TYR A 134 -3.28 8.04 -9.60
C TYR A 134 -4.36 8.39 -10.62
N LEU A 135 -5.36 7.52 -10.79
CA LEU A 135 -6.49 7.78 -11.68
C LEU A 135 -7.51 8.76 -11.08
N ASN A 136 -7.48 8.98 -9.77
CA ASN A 136 -8.43 9.82 -9.03
C ASN A 136 -7.69 10.83 -8.15
N PRO A 137 -7.12 11.92 -8.73
CA PRO A 137 -6.26 12.86 -7.99
C PRO A 137 -6.90 13.50 -6.75
N HIS A 138 -8.23 13.58 -6.67
CA HIS A 138 -8.93 14.11 -5.49
C HIS A 138 -8.84 13.19 -4.25
N LEU A 139 -8.44 11.93 -4.41
CA LEU A 139 -8.14 11.01 -3.32
C LEU A 139 -6.67 11.11 -2.87
N ASP A 140 -5.82 11.84 -3.60
CA ASP A 140 -4.40 11.95 -3.33
C ASP A 140 -4.08 13.05 -2.31
N PHE A 141 -3.78 12.65 -1.09
CA PHE A 141 -3.34 13.56 -0.03
C PHE A 141 -1.97 14.21 -0.31
N THR A 142 -1.16 13.63 -1.19
CA THR A 142 0.19 14.14 -1.48
C THR A 142 0.16 15.49 -2.20
N SER A 143 -0.96 15.83 -2.86
CA SER A 143 -1.19 17.15 -3.44
C SER A 143 -1.16 18.26 -2.38
N LYS A 144 -1.70 17.99 -1.18
CA LYS A 144 -1.69 18.93 -0.05
C LYS A 144 -0.48 18.75 0.86
N TYR A 145 -0.05 17.52 1.07
CA TYR A 145 1.05 17.15 1.96
C TYR A 145 2.08 16.31 1.22
N PRO A 146 3.06 16.95 0.55
CA PRO A 146 4.06 16.23 -0.22
C PRO A 146 4.81 15.19 0.62
N ILE A 147 4.90 13.97 0.10
CA ILE A 147 5.63 12.85 0.74
C ILE A 147 6.99 12.58 0.10
N ASN A 148 7.23 13.08 -1.11
CA ASN A 148 8.53 12.97 -1.76
C ASN A 148 9.55 13.85 -1.02
N GLN A 149 10.82 13.44 -1.02
CA GLN A 149 11.86 14.12 -0.23
C GLN A 149 11.97 15.61 -0.60
N ILE A 150 12.02 15.91 -1.90
CA ILE A 150 12.18 17.28 -2.41
C ILE A 150 10.97 18.14 -2.03
N GLY A 151 9.76 17.72 -2.37
CA GLY A 151 8.54 18.46 -2.06
C GLY A 151 8.27 18.57 -0.57
N ARG A 152 8.70 17.58 0.24
CA ARG A 152 8.61 17.66 1.70
C ARG A 152 9.52 18.75 2.26
N HIS A 153 10.74 18.91 1.76
CA HIS A 153 11.62 20.01 2.15
C HIS A 153 11.00 21.36 1.77
N THR A 154 10.53 21.51 0.52
CA THR A 154 9.85 22.74 0.09
C THR A 154 8.63 23.07 0.94
N TYR A 155 7.80 22.07 1.26
CA TYR A 155 6.64 22.24 2.14
C TYR A 155 7.05 22.74 3.53
N ILE A 156 8.09 22.15 4.13
CA ILE A 156 8.60 22.58 5.46
C ILE A 156 9.14 24.02 5.39
N ASP A 157 9.82 24.39 4.32
CA ASP A 157 10.37 25.73 4.16
C ASP A 157 9.27 26.77 3.99
N GLU A 158 8.22 26.48 3.22
CA GLU A 158 7.04 27.35 3.10
C GLU A 158 6.29 27.49 4.43
N GLU A 159 6.09 26.38 5.16
CA GLU A 159 5.52 26.42 6.52
C GLU A 159 6.35 27.29 7.47
N LYS A 160 7.68 27.19 7.42
CA LYS A 160 8.59 28.04 8.20
C LYS A 160 8.47 29.51 7.83
N LYS A 161 8.35 29.85 6.53
CA LYS A 161 8.13 31.23 6.08
C LYS A 161 6.82 31.79 6.63
N VAL A 162 5.73 31.02 6.55
CA VAL A 162 4.42 31.42 7.08
C VAL A 162 4.48 31.63 8.59
N LYS A 163 5.11 30.71 9.34
CA LYS A 163 5.30 30.86 10.79
C LYS A 163 6.13 32.09 11.14
N SER A 164 7.27 32.27 10.46
CA SER A 164 8.15 33.42 10.65
C SER A 164 7.45 34.74 10.40
N ALA A 165 6.69 34.85 9.30
CA ALA A 165 5.91 36.04 8.99
C ALA A 165 4.86 36.36 10.07
N LYS A 166 4.16 35.35 10.59
CA LYS A 166 3.21 35.51 11.70
C LYS A 166 3.88 35.99 12.99
N LEU A 167 4.99 35.37 13.37
CA LEU A 167 5.75 35.75 14.57
C LEU A 167 6.30 37.18 14.47
N LYS A 168 6.77 37.60 13.30
CA LYS A 168 7.15 38.99 13.04
C LYS A 168 5.97 39.95 13.07
N ALA A 169 4.81 39.55 12.55
CA ALA A 169 3.63 40.40 12.61
C ALA A 169 3.21 40.66 14.07
N LEU A 170 3.26 39.62 14.91
CA LEU A 170 2.95 39.69 16.34
C LEU A 170 3.94 40.56 17.14
N SER A 171 5.19 40.71 16.71
CA SER A 171 6.16 41.55 17.43
C SER A 171 5.77 43.04 17.46
N ASN A 172 4.92 43.48 16.52
CA ASN A 172 4.39 44.84 16.50
C ASN A 172 3.37 45.11 17.61
N THR A 173 2.76 44.06 18.17
CA THR A 173 1.72 44.16 19.20
C THR A 173 2.12 43.51 20.51
N TYR A 174 3.04 42.55 20.51
CA TYR A 174 3.52 41.87 21.71
C TYR A 174 4.99 42.20 22.00
N GLY A 175 5.32 42.25 23.29
CA GLY A 175 6.69 42.24 23.78
C GLY A 175 6.86 41.15 24.84
N PHE A 176 8.10 40.79 25.15
CA PHE A 176 8.41 39.81 26.18
C PHE A 176 8.72 40.47 27.52
N PHE A 177 8.19 39.88 28.59
CA PHE A 177 8.77 39.96 29.92
C PHE A 177 9.56 38.69 30.19
N PHE A 178 10.85 38.87 30.47
CA PHE A 178 11.77 37.79 30.80
C PHE A 178 12.20 37.91 32.26
N PHE A 179 11.65 37.08 33.12
CA PHE A 179 11.93 37.04 34.55
C PHE A 179 13.10 36.10 34.85
N PHE A 180 14.08 36.58 35.62
CA PHE A 180 15.26 35.80 35.94
C PHE A 180 15.88 36.18 37.30
N LYS A 181 16.86 35.40 37.73
CA LYS A 181 17.80 35.73 38.82
C LYS A 181 19.24 35.63 38.32
N GLY A 182 20.14 36.45 38.87
CA GLY A 182 21.55 36.46 38.48
C GLY A 182 22.32 35.22 38.91
N ASP A 183 21.91 34.58 40.01
CA ASP A 183 22.51 33.34 40.54
C ASP A 183 21.95 32.05 39.90
N CYS A 184 20.97 32.15 39.00
CA CYS A 184 20.25 31.04 38.39
C CYS A 184 20.97 30.49 37.13
N PRO A 185 21.53 29.26 37.14
CA PRO A 185 22.27 28.72 36.00
C PRO A 185 21.42 28.57 34.73
N TYR A 186 20.18 28.11 34.89
CA TYR A 186 19.23 27.97 33.78
C TYR A 186 18.89 29.31 33.14
N CYS A 187 18.92 30.39 33.91
CA CYS A 187 18.67 31.74 33.42
C CYS A 187 19.83 32.21 32.52
N HIS A 188 21.07 31.92 32.89
CA HIS A 188 22.25 32.16 32.02
C HIS A 188 22.18 31.37 30.71
N THR A 189 21.70 30.12 30.75
CA THR A 189 21.53 29.32 29.53
C THR A 189 20.38 29.82 28.65
N PHE A 190 19.29 30.27 29.25
CA PHE A 190 18.10 30.68 28.50
C PHE A 190 18.21 32.09 27.90
N ALA A 191 18.89 33.01 28.57
CA ALA A 191 19.05 34.39 28.11
C ALA A 191 19.52 34.55 26.66
N PRO A 192 20.55 33.83 26.17
CA PRO A 192 20.94 33.89 24.76
C PRO A 192 19.89 33.33 23.80
N ILE A 193 19.09 32.34 24.24
CA ILE A 193 17.99 31.79 23.44
C ILE A 193 16.90 32.84 23.24
N VAL A 194 16.47 33.48 24.33
CA VAL A 194 15.48 34.58 24.29
C VAL A 194 15.99 35.73 23.42
N LYS A 195 17.27 36.10 23.56
CA LYS A 195 17.87 37.20 22.79
C LYS A 195 17.92 36.90 21.29
N ARG A 196 18.26 35.67 20.89
CA ARG A 196 18.26 35.25 19.48
C ARG A 196 16.86 35.20 18.90
N PHE A 197 15.90 34.64 19.64
CA PHE A 197 14.50 34.64 19.22
C PHE A 197 14.00 36.07 18.97
N ALA A 198 14.25 36.96 19.94
CA ALA A 198 13.86 38.35 19.87
C ALA A 198 14.49 39.07 18.67
N ALA A 199 15.78 38.83 18.41
CA ALA A 199 16.47 39.39 17.24
C ALA A 199 15.98 38.79 15.91
N ARG A 200 15.59 37.51 15.86
CA ARG A 200 15.10 36.86 14.64
C ARG A 200 13.74 37.40 14.20
N TYR A 201 12.85 37.63 15.17
CA TYR A 201 11.45 37.98 14.94
C TYR A 201 11.11 39.43 15.27
N ASP A 202 12.11 40.25 15.60
CA ASP A 202 11.97 41.67 15.92
C ASP A 202 11.12 41.94 17.17
N TRP A 203 11.18 41.04 18.17
CA TRP A 203 10.46 41.19 19.44
C TRP A 203 11.25 42.06 20.42
N THR A 204 10.53 42.89 21.16
CA THR A 204 11.11 43.64 22.28
C THR A 204 11.15 42.77 23.53
N VAL A 205 12.21 42.87 24.33
CA VAL A 205 12.36 42.11 25.58
C VAL A 205 12.62 43.08 26.72
N LYS A 206 11.78 43.04 27.76
CA LYS A 206 12.07 43.63 29.06
C LYS A 206 12.52 42.51 30.00
N ALA A 207 13.83 42.46 30.25
CA ALA A 207 14.40 41.52 31.21
C ALA A 207 14.24 42.10 32.63
N ILE A 208 13.63 41.32 33.52
CA ILE A 208 13.28 41.69 34.89
C ILE A 208 14.03 40.78 35.84
N SER A 209 14.91 41.36 36.65
CA SER A 209 15.66 40.65 37.68
C SER A 209 14.86 40.65 38.98
N LEU A 210 14.69 39.46 39.57
CA LEU A 210 14.02 39.28 40.87
C LEU A 210 14.97 39.49 42.06
N ASP A 211 16.28 39.40 41.84
CA ASP A 211 17.34 39.48 42.87
C ASP A 211 18.28 40.68 42.70
N GLY A 212 18.04 41.52 41.70
CA GLY A 212 18.94 42.61 41.29
C GLY A 212 20.18 42.16 40.49
N GLY A 213 20.32 40.85 40.26
CA GLY A 213 21.40 40.26 39.47
C GLY A 213 21.31 40.59 37.99
N LYS A 214 22.41 40.36 37.27
CA LYS A 214 22.55 40.67 35.84
C LYS A 214 22.94 39.42 35.05
N LEU A 215 22.53 39.36 33.79
CA LEU A 215 22.98 38.33 32.85
C LEU A 215 23.82 38.97 31.75
N LYS A 216 24.71 38.20 31.13
CA LYS A 216 25.61 38.67 30.06
C LYS A 216 24.82 39.32 28.92
N GLU A 217 23.71 38.71 28.52
CA GLU A 217 22.87 39.17 27.42
C GLU A 217 22.02 40.40 27.79
N TYR A 218 21.75 40.58 29.08
CA TYR A 218 20.91 41.62 29.68
C TYR A 218 21.65 42.33 30.84
N PRO A 219 22.66 43.17 30.55
CA PRO A 219 23.51 43.80 31.58
C PRO A 219 22.84 44.95 32.34
N LYS A 220 21.70 45.44 31.84
CA LYS A 220 20.88 46.51 32.44
C LYS A 220 19.44 46.04 32.60
N PRO A 221 19.16 45.04 33.46
CA PRO A 221 17.81 44.57 33.68
C PRO A 221 16.99 45.59 34.46
N LEU A 222 15.67 45.51 34.31
CA LEU A 222 14.74 46.18 35.21
C LEU A 222 14.70 45.42 36.53
N LEU A 223 14.54 46.14 37.64
CA LEU A 223 14.25 45.52 38.93
C LEU A 223 12.77 45.19 38.99
N ASP A 224 12.44 44.06 39.60
CA ASP A 224 11.04 43.74 39.89
C ASP A 224 10.44 44.82 40.81
N ASN A 225 9.23 45.27 40.44
CA ASN A 225 8.46 46.29 41.15
C ASN A 225 7.11 45.75 41.63
N GLY A 226 7.02 44.43 41.86
CA GLY A 226 5.79 43.70 42.20
C GLY A 226 5.04 43.15 40.98
N ILE A 227 5.61 43.28 39.77
CA ILE A 227 5.00 42.70 38.58
C ILE A 227 5.13 41.17 38.58
N ALA A 228 6.21 40.63 39.16
CA ALA A 228 6.36 39.19 39.31
C ALA A 228 5.23 38.57 40.18
N GLU A 229 4.85 39.23 41.27
CA GLU A 229 3.74 38.79 42.14
C GLU A 229 2.39 38.87 41.42
N ARG A 230 2.12 40.00 40.73
CA ARG A 230 0.90 40.18 39.95
C ARG A 230 0.73 39.11 38.86
N LEU A 231 1.82 38.70 38.23
CA LEU A 231 1.84 37.66 37.21
C LEU A 231 2.01 36.25 37.78
N THR A 232 2.02 36.10 39.11
CA THR A 232 2.18 34.83 39.81
C THR A 232 3.42 34.06 39.35
N ILE A 233 4.53 34.77 39.14
CA ILE A 233 5.82 34.19 38.75
C ILE A 233 6.42 33.47 39.96
N THR A 234 6.26 32.15 40.01
CA THR A 234 6.79 31.31 41.08
C THR A 234 8.16 30.71 40.76
N GLN A 235 8.52 30.64 39.47
CA GLN A 235 9.70 29.93 38.99
C GLN A 235 10.46 30.78 37.96
N VAL A 236 11.80 30.70 37.97
CA VAL A 236 12.68 31.34 36.99
C VAL A 236 13.60 30.31 36.32
N PRO A 237 13.95 30.49 35.04
CA PRO A 237 13.55 31.59 34.16
C PRO A 237 12.08 31.51 33.75
N ALA A 238 11.40 32.65 33.60
CA ALA A 238 10.05 32.68 33.03
C ALA A 238 9.97 33.69 31.88
N LEU A 239 9.26 33.33 30.81
CA LEU A 239 9.06 34.17 29.63
C LEU A 239 7.56 34.29 29.34
N ILE A 240 7.09 35.53 29.30
CA ILE A 240 5.69 35.85 29.03
C ILE A 240 5.63 36.84 27.88
N ALA A 241 4.83 36.54 26.86
CA ALA A 241 4.49 37.52 25.83
C ALA A 241 3.30 38.34 26.30
N VAL A 242 3.40 39.67 26.19
CA VAL A 242 2.40 40.62 26.69
C VAL A 242 2.03 41.56 25.58
N ASN A 243 0.72 41.72 25.34
CA ASN A 243 0.19 42.79 24.51
C ASN A 243 -0.20 43.98 25.41
N PRO A 244 0.52 45.11 25.36
CA PRO A 244 0.27 46.23 26.25
C PRO A 244 -1.06 46.95 25.97
N LYS A 245 -1.66 46.77 24.78
CA LYS A 245 -2.94 47.40 24.41
C LYS A 245 -4.12 46.60 24.93
N THR A 246 -4.10 45.27 24.75
CA THR A 246 -5.21 44.39 25.17
C THR A 246 -5.02 43.83 26.58
N GLN A 247 -3.81 43.95 27.15
CA GLN A 247 -3.40 43.30 28.39
C GLN A 247 -3.42 41.76 28.33
N GLU A 248 -3.50 41.19 27.12
CA GLU A 248 -3.37 39.74 26.91
C GLU A 248 -1.95 39.28 27.25
N MET A 249 -1.87 38.16 27.97
CA MET A 249 -0.62 37.58 28.43
C MET A 249 -0.57 36.12 28.06
N LEU A 250 0.51 35.73 27.36
CA LEU A 250 0.74 34.37 26.92
C LEU A 250 1.92 33.78 27.70
N PRO A 251 1.70 32.77 28.55
CA PRO A 251 2.79 32.11 29.27
C PRO A 251 3.61 31.26 28.29
N ILE A 252 4.72 31.80 27.82
CA ILE A 252 5.56 31.11 26.83
C ILE A 252 6.44 30.07 27.52
N SER A 253 7.02 30.38 28.67
CA SER A 253 7.79 29.39 29.42
C SER A 253 7.86 29.67 30.91
N TYR A 254 7.84 28.61 31.70
CA TYR A 254 8.30 28.55 33.09
C TYR A 254 9.40 27.49 33.13
N GLY A 255 10.64 27.93 32.88
CA GLY A 255 11.81 27.09 32.71
C GLY A 255 12.54 27.33 31.38
N LEU A 256 13.66 26.62 31.20
CA LEU A 256 14.45 26.62 29.97
C LEU A 256 13.66 25.94 28.85
N THR A 257 13.60 26.56 27.67
CA THR A 257 12.94 26.02 26.48
C THR A 257 13.70 26.41 25.20
N SER A 258 13.44 25.71 24.09
CA SER A 258 14.06 25.97 22.78
C SER A 258 13.30 27.05 21.99
N GLU A 259 13.93 27.58 20.93
CA GLU A 259 13.27 28.52 20.01
C GLU A 259 12.01 27.91 19.38
N ASP A 260 12.09 26.67 18.88
CA ASP A 260 10.97 25.98 18.25
C ASP A 260 9.76 25.78 19.18
N GLU A 261 10.02 25.52 20.47
CA GLU A 261 8.96 25.39 21.46
C GLU A 261 8.34 26.75 21.81
N MET A 262 9.14 27.82 21.88
CA MET A 262 8.62 29.18 22.01
C MET A 262 7.71 29.55 20.81
N GLU A 263 8.15 29.28 19.58
CA GLU A 263 7.35 29.50 18.35
C GLU A 263 6.02 28.76 18.43
N THR A 264 6.06 27.48 18.79
CA THR A 264 4.89 26.62 18.89
C THR A 264 3.91 27.12 19.93
N ARG A 265 4.39 27.51 21.12
CA ARG A 265 3.53 28.01 22.20
C ARG A 265 2.89 29.36 21.84
N ILE A 266 3.63 30.29 21.27
CA ILE A 266 3.07 31.58 20.81
C ILE A 266 1.95 31.34 19.79
N LEU A 267 2.20 30.54 18.75
CA LEU A 267 1.23 30.27 17.70
C LEU A 267 0.02 29.46 18.17
N THR A 268 0.15 28.70 19.26
CA THR A 268 -0.94 27.88 19.83
C THR A 268 -1.82 28.66 20.80
N LEU A 269 -1.24 29.63 21.51
CA LEU A 269 -1.92 30.39 22.57
C LEU A 269 -2.56 31.69 22.08
N ILE A 270 -2.08 32.25 20.97
CA ILE A 270 -2.61 33.50 20.42
C ILE A 270 -4.12 33.40 20.12
N GLY A 271 -4.92 34.34 20.63
CA GLY A 271 -6.38 34.37 20.43
C GLY A 271 -7.18 33.35 21.25
N LYS A 272 -6.55 32.72 22.25
CA LYS A 272 -7.22 31.83 23.23
C LYS A 272 -7.42 32.46 24.60
N SER A 273 -7.00 33.72 24.82
CA SER A 273 -7.14 34.44 26.09
C SER A 273 -8.52 35.05 26.27
#